data_AF-A0A897NEW0-F1
#
_entry.id   AF-A0A897NEW0-F1
#
_cell.length_a   1.000
_cell.length_b   1.000
_cell.length_c   1.000
_cell.angle_alpha   90.00
_cell.angle_beta   90.00
_cell.angle_gamma   90.00
#
_symmetry.space_group_name_H-M   'P 1'
#
loop_
_entity.id
_entity.type
_entity.pdbx_description
1 polymer ?
#
loop_
_entity_poly.entity_id
_entity_poly.type
_entity_poly.pdbx_seq_one_letter_code
_entity_poly.pdbx_strand_id
1 'polypeptide(L)'
;MSDEDPCSDELSAAVAAFTQRGTVEPGLDVEGEALLQLRKACRILDGIRALRDIDRHHTLVVEGSFAALERTVQFYVVDRGLAETDDLMNHEDTFEYGAQAGVFSEATKDELVELWQNYRNGTYYQQERATAEQAEAMLAYAECMHEHVPKLAGRAHDCIC
;
A
#
# COMPACT_ATOMS: atom_id res chain seq x y z
N MET A 1 -27.67 8.43 29.06
CA MET A 1 -26.24 8.52 28.67
C MET A 1 -26.20 9.61 27.61
N SER A 2 -25.17 10.47 27.59
CA SER A 2 -25.07 11.46 26.51
C SER A 2 -25.03 10.70 25.18
N ASP A 3 -25.83 11.11 24.19
CA ASP A 3 -25.78 10.60 22.82
C ASP A 3 -24.58 11.18 22.04
N GLU A 4 -23.78 12.06 22.65
CA GLU A 4 -22.58 12.62 22.06
C GLU A 4 -21.36 11.71 22.27
N ASP A 5 -20.60 11.52 21.20
CA ASP A 5 -19.28 10.87 21.20
C ASP A 5 -18.35 11.57 22.20
N PRO A 6 -17.67 10.83 23.11
CA PRO A 6 -16.72 11.42 24.06
C PRO A 6 -15.56 12.20 23.41
N CYS A 7 -15.30 12.02 22.12
CA CYS A 7 -14.24 12.70 21.35
C CYS A 7 -14.79 13.51 20.16
N SER A 8 -16.01 14.05 20.28
CA SER A 8 -16.70 14.76 19.20
C SER A 8 -15.95 16.00 18.68
N ASP A 9 -15.23 16.69 19.55
CA ASP A 9 -14.39 17.84 19.19
C ASP A 9 -13.18 17.40 18.34
N GLU A 10 -12.49 16.33 18.75
CA GLU A 10 -11.38 15.74 17.99
C GLU A 10 -11.85 15.21 16.64
N LEU A 11 -13.02 14.55 16.58
CA LEU A 11 -13.62 14.10 15.32
C LEU A 11 -13.91 15.28 14.40
N SER A 12 -14.47 16.36 14.94
CA SER A 12 -14.74 17.58 14.19
C SER A 12 -13.45 18.21 13.64
N ALA A 13 -12.39 18.25 14.43
CA ALA A 13 -11.08 18.72 14.01
C ALA A 13 -10.47 17.82 12.91
N ALA A 14 -10.59 16.50 13.05
CA ALA A 14 -10.14 15.55 12.04
C ALA A 14 -10.87 15.77 10.71
N VAL A 15 -12.22 15.81 10.72
CA VAL A 15 -13.03 16.06 9.51
C VAL A 15 -12.66 17.40 8.86
N ALA A 16 -12.49 18.46 9.66
CA ALA A 16 -12.08 19.76 9.14
C ALA A 16 -10.72 19.70 8.43
N ALA A 17 -9.74 18.97 8.98
CA ALA A 17 -8.41 18.83 8.40
C ALA A 17 -8.44 18.16 7.01
N PHE A 18 -9.33 17.19 6.76
CA PHE A 18 -9.48 16.53 5.45
C PHE A 18 -10.09 17.42 4.35
N THR A 19 -10.60 18.61 4.70
CA THR A 19 -11.17 19.57 3.72
C THR A 19 -10.26 20.76 3.40
N GLN A 20 -9.15 20.91 4.15
CA GLN A 20 -8.22 22.03 4.02
C GLN A 20 -6.97 21.64 3.24
N ARG A 21 -6.39 22.57 2.48
CA ARG A 21 -5.05 22.37 1.90
C ARG A 21 -4.01 22.51 3.01
N GLY A 22 -3.23 21.44 3.22
CA GLY A 22 -2.13 21.41 4.18
C GLY A 22 -0.76 21.24 3.52
N THR A 23 0.25 21.02 4.34
CA THR A 23 1.60 20.63 3.88
C THR A 23 1.55 19.20 3.35
N VAL A 24 1.89 19.01 2.08
CA VAL A 24 1.97 17.69 1.45
C VAL A 24 3.24 16.97 1.90
N GLU A 25 3.16 15.66 2.08
CA GLU A 25 4.33 14.83 2.39
C GLU A 25 5.43 14.99 1.31
N PRO A 26 6.71 15.10 1.69
CA PRO A 26 7.81 15.24 0.73
C PRO A 26 7.79 14.17 -0.36
N GLY A 27 7.88 14.61 -1.61
CA GLY A 27 7.88 13.72 -2.78
C GLY A 27 6.50 13.29 -3.29
N LEU A 28 5.40 13.69 -2.64
CA LEU A 28 4.03 13.40 -3.10
C LEU A 28 3.35 14.57 -3.83
N ASP A 29 3.93 15.76 -3.83
CA ASP A 29 3.44 16.91 -4.61
C ASP A 29 3.88 16.77 -6.08
N VAL A 30 3.16 15.92 -6.83
CA VAL A 30 3.46 15.54 -8.22
C VAL A 30 2.19 15.56 -9.06
N GLU A 31 2.36 15.82 -10.36
CA GLU A 31 1.27 15.71 -11.33
C GLU A 31 1.15 14.27 -11.86
N GLY A 32 -0.09 13.82 -12.04
CA GLY A 32 -0.42 12.51 -12.63
C GLY A 32 -0.61 11.41 -11.59
N GLU A 33 -1.70 10.67 -11.76
CA GLU A 33 -2.12 9.64 -10.79
C GLU A 33 -1.13 8.49 -10.67
N ALA A 34 -0.63 7.98 -11.80
CA ALA A 34 0.36 6.90 -11.80
C ALA A 34 1.61 7.29 -11.00
N LEU A 35 2.18 8.47 -11.26
CA LEU A 35 3.37 8.94 -10.56
C LEU A 35 3.08 9.11 -9.06
N LEU A 36 1.91 9.62 -8.70
CA LEU A 36 1.50 9.71 -7.29
C LEU A 36 1.48 8.34 -6.61
N GLN A 37 0.96 7.29 -7.25
CA GLN A 37 0.97 5.94 -6.67
C GLN A 37 2.38 5.39 -6.49
N LEU A 38 3.27 5.62 -7.46
CA LEU A 38 4.68 5.23 -7.35
C LEU A 38 5.34 5.92 -6.15
N ARG A 39 5.15 7.23 -6.00
CA ARG A 39 5.73 8.01 -4.90
C ARG A 39 5.16 7.58 -3.55
N LYS A 40 3.85 7.31 -3.47
CA LYS A 40 3.21 6.74 -2.27
C LYS A 40 3.84 5.41 -1.87
N ALA A 41 4.08 4.50 -2.82
CA ALA A 41 4.77 3.25 -2.54
C ALA A 41 6.17 3.50 -1.96
N CYS A 42 6.94 4.45 -2.51
CA CYS A 42 8.25 4.81 -1.96
C CYS A 42 8.18 5.29 -0.50
N ARG A 43 7.22 6.19 -0.20
CA ARG A 43 7.03 6.75 1.15
C ARG A 43 6.56 5.70 2.16
N ILE A 44 5.70 4.78 1.74
CA ILE A 44 5.27 3.65 2.58
C ILE A 44 6.47 2.74 2.88
N LEU A 45 7.26 2.36 1.86
CA LEU A 45 8.46 1.53 2.04
C LEU A 45 9.48 2.19 2.98
N ASP A 46 9.74 3.48 2.82
CA ASP A 46 10.59 4.26 3.73
C ASP A 46 10.09 4.16 5.19
N GLY A 47 8.78 4.39 5.41
CA GLY A 47 8.17 4.30 6.73
C GLY A 47 8.27 2.90 7.34
N ILE A 48 7.92 1.84 6.60
CA ILE A 48 7.94 0.48 7.16
C ILE A 48 9.35 -0.09 7.33
N ARG A 49 10.36 0.38 6.58
CA ARG A 49 11.77 0.07 6.86
C ARG A 49 12.18 0.59 8.22
N ALA A 50 11.85 1.85 8.53
CA ALA A 50 12.11 2.42 9.84
C ALA A 50 11.38 1.67 10.97
N LEU A 51 10.12 1.24 10.73
CA LEU A 51 9.37 0.42 11.69
C LEU A 51 9.96 -0.98 11.89
N ARG A 52 10.48 -1.59 10.81
CA ARG A 52 11.17 -2.88 10.85
C ARG A 52 12.46 -2.78 11.65
N ASP A 53 13.23 -1.71 11.51
CA ASP A 53 14.47 -1.51 12.27
C ASP A 53 14.22 -1.35 13.79
N ILE A 54 13.03 -0.89 14.19
CA ILE A 54 12.61 -0.85 15.60
C ILE A 54 12.26 -2.26 16.13
N ASP A 55 11.95 -3.21 15.25
CA ASP A 55 11.69 -4.63 15.54
C ASP A 55 10.55 -4.87 16.55
N ARG A 56 9.50 -4.04 16.50
CA ARG A 56 8.35 -4.10 17.43
C ARG A 56 6.99 -3.86 16.78
N HIS A 57 6.97 -3.58 15.48
CA HIS A 57 5.77 -3.14 14.75
C HIS A 57 5.40 -4.09 13.61
N HIS A 58 5.56 -5.41 13.81
CA HIS A 58 5.42 -6.41 12.73
C HIS A 58 4.08 -6.33 11.99
N THR A 59 2.97 -6.11 12.69
CA THR A 59 1.66 -5.93 12.05
C THR A 59 1.68 -4.78 11.04
N LEU A 60 2.20 -3.62 11.44
CA LEU A 60 2.30 -2.45 10.57
C LEU A 60 3.26 -2.67 9.41
N VAL A 61 4.34 -3.43 9.62
CA VAL A 61 5.27 -3.78 8.55
C VAL A 61 4.58 -4.68 7.52
N VAL A 62 3.81 -5.69 7.94
CA VAL A 62 3.06 -6.56 7.01
C VAL A 62 1.99 -5.77 6.27
N GLU A 63 1.13 -5.03 6.97
CA GLU A 63 0.06 -4.23 6.34
C GLU A 63 0.62 -3.16 5.40
N GLY A 64 1.67 -2.45 5.81
CA GLY A 64 2.31 -1.46 4.96
C GLY A 64 3.05 -2.08 3.77
N SER A 65 3.53 -3.33 3.89
CA SER A 65 4.13 -4.04 2.75
C SER A 65 3.08 -4.38 1.67
N PHE A 66 1.89 -4.83 2.08
CA PHE A 66 0.76 -4.99 1.15
C PHE A 66 0.36 -3.66 0.51
N ALA A 67 0.23 -2.59 1.31
CA ALA A 67 -0.10 -1.28 0.80
C ALA A 67 0.95 -0.75 -0.20
N ALA A 68 2.24 -0.95 0.06
CA ALA A 68 3.31 -0.57 -0.86
C ALA A 68 3.26 -1.38 -2.17
N LEU A 69 3.01 -2.69 -2.08
CA LEU A 69 2.86 -3.57 -3.23
C LEU A 69 1.67 -3.13 -4.10
N GLU A 70 0.51 -2.87 -3.51
CA GLU A 70 -0.68 -2.39 -4.21
C GLU A 70 -0.41 -1.08 -4.95
N ARG A 71 0.18 -0.09 -4.28
CA ARG A 71 0.51 1.20 -4.90
C ARG A 71 1.50 1.05 -6.06
N THR A 72 2.42 0.09 -5.96
CA THR A 72 3.35 -0.28 -7.03
C THR A 72 2.62 -0.87 -8.24
N VAL A 73 1.66 -1.78 -8.01
CA VAL A 73 0.84 -2.38 -9.08
C VAL A 73 -0.09 -1.33 -9.70
N GLN A 74 -0.75 -0.52 -8.90
CA GLN A 74 -1.62 0.58 -9.36
C GLN A 74 -0.85 1.57 -10.23
N PHE A 75 0.37 1.95 -9.82
CA PHE A 75 1.26 2.76 -10.66
C PHE A 75 1.39 2.16 -12.07
N TYR A 76 1.71 0.87 -12.18
CA TYR A 76 1.94 0.24 -13.47
C TYR A 76 0.65 0.16 -14.30
N VAL A 77 -0.46 -0.27 -13.70
CA VAL A 77 -1.75 -0.41 -14.38
C VAL A 77 -2.22 0.94 -14.94
N VAL A 78 -2.15 2.00 -14.13
CA VAL A 78 -2.56 3.36 -14.53
C VAL A 78 -1.58 3.95 -15.55
N ASP A 79 -0.27 3.75 -15.39
CA ASP A 79 0.75 4.22 -16.35
C ASP A 79 0.57 3.61 -17.75
N ARG A 80 0.10 2.36 -17.79
CA ARG A 80 -0.23 1.64 -19.03
C ARG A 80 -1.60 2.00 -19.60
N GLY A 81 -2.39 2.82 -18.91
CA GLY A 81 -3.74 3.22 -19.31
C GLY A 81 -4.74 2.06 -19.33
N LEU A 82 -4.53 1.05 -18.48
CA LEU A 82 -5.38 -0.16 -18.43
C LEU A 82 -6.57 0.01 -17.47
N ALA A 83 -6.44 0.88 -16.48
CA ALA A 83 -7.50 1.26 -15.54
C ALA A 83 -7.22 2.66 -14.98
N GLU A 84 -8.24 3.34 -14.48
CA GLU A 84 -8.09 4.55 -13.68
C GLU A 84 -7.88 4.20 -12.20
N THR A 85 -7.40 5.14 -11.38
CA THR A 85 -7.18 4.87 -9.94
C THR A 85 -8.49 4.47 -9.24
N ASP A 86 -9.62 5.04 -9.68
CA ASP A 86 -10.95 4.78 -9.13
C ASP A 86 -11.50 3.38 -9.50
N ASP A 87 -10.89 2.68 -10.45
CA ASP A 87 -11.19 1.28 -10.76
C ASP A 87 -10.45 0.30 -9.83
N LEU A 88 -9.50 0.79 -9.03
CA LEU A 88 -8.57 -0.02 -8.21
C LEU A 88 -8.87 0.16 -6.72
N MET A 89 -10.15 0.13 -6.37
CA MET A 89 -10.68 0.53 -5.05
C MET A 89 -10.49 -0.52 -3.95
N ASN A 90 -10.26 -1.78 -4.31
CA ASN A 90 -9.96 -2.83 -3.35
C ASN A 90 -8.71 -3.64 -3.74
N HIS A 91 -8.24 -4.44 -2.77
CA HIS A 91 -7.00 -5.23 -2.88
C HIS A 91 -7.09 -6.29 -3.99
N GLU A 92 -8.26 -6.93 -4.15
CA GLU A 92 -8.49 -7.98 -5.15
C GLU A 92 -8.47 -7.39 -6.56
N ASP A 93 -9.18 -6.28 -6.79
CA ASP A 93 -9.19 -5.57 -8.07
C ASP A 93 -7.77 -5.16 -8.48
N THR A 94 -6.99 -4.61 -7.52
CA THR A 94 -5.61 -4.20 -7.79
C THR A 94 -4.75 -5.36 -8.27
N PHE A 95 -4.85 -6.54 -7.64
CA PHE A 95 -4.06 -7.69 -8.05
C PHE A 95 -4.57 -8.31 -9.35
N GLU A 96 -5.88 -8.36 -9.56
CA GLU A 96 -6.49 -8.82 -10.81
C GLU A 96 -5.98 -8.02 -12.02
N TYR A 97 -6.05 -6.68 -11.96
CA TYR A 97 -5.48 -5.83 -13.01
C TYR A 97 -3.97 -5.99 -13.14
N GLY A 98 -3.25 -6.21 -12.04
CA GLY A 98 -1.81 -6.51 -12.07
C GLY A 98 -1.47 -7.76 -12.87
N ALA A 99 -2.25 -8.84 -12.71
CA ALA A 99 -2.10 -10.07 -13.48
C ALA A 99 -2.40 -9.85 -14.96
N GLN A 100 -3.52 -9.18 -15.27
CA GLN A 100 -3.92 -8.86 -16.64
C GLN A 100 -2.89 -7.97 -17.36
N ALA A 101 -2.25 -7.06 -16.62
CA ALA A 101 -1.19 -6.18 -17.11
C ALA A 101 0.17 -6.88 -17.26
N GLY A 102 0.30 -8.12 -16.80
CA GLY A 102 1.54 -8.90 -16.84
C GLY A 102 2.59 -8.50 -15.81
N VAL A 103 2.18 -7.86 -14.70
CA VAL A 103 3.07 -7.55 -13.57
C VAL A 103 3.53 -8.83 -12.87
N PHE A 104 2.61 -9.79 -12.76
CA PHE A 104 2.86 -11.14 -12.26
C PHE A 104 1.90 -12.14 -12.94
N SER A 105 2.08 -13.43 -12.66
CA SER A 105 1.24 -14.49 -13.21
C SER A 105 -0.11 -14.58 -12.48
N GLU A 106 -1.09 -15.20 -13.13
CA GLU A 106 -2.39 -15.54 -12.51
C GLU A 106 -2.23 -16.36 -11.22
N ALA A 107 -1.31 -17.33 -11.23
CA ALA A 107 -1.02 -18.14 -10.04
C ALA A 107 -0.46 -17.28 -8.88
N THR A 108 0.42 -16.32 -9.20
CA THR A 108 0.94 -15.38 -8.19
C THR A 108 -0.17 -14.49 -7.64
N LYS A 109 -1.10 -14.05 -8.50
CA LYS A 109 -2.27 -13.28 -8.08
C LYS A 109 -3.13 -14.07 -7.09
N ASP A 110 -3.45 -15.32 -7.41
CA ASP A 110 -4.25 -16.19 -6.54
C ASP A 110 -3.57 -16.37 -5.17
N GLU A 111 -2.25 -16.62 -5.15
CA GLU A 111 -1.47 -16.73 -3.92
C GLU A 111 -1.48 -15.43 -3.09
N LEU A 112 -1.36 -14.26 -3.72
CA LEU A 112 -1.38 -12.97 -3.02
C LEU A 112 -2.75 -12.65 -2.43
N VAL A 113 -3.83 -12.92 -3.17
CA VAL A 113 -5.20 -12.73 -2.69
C VAL A 113 -5.47 -13.64 -1.50
N GLU A 114 -5.13 -14.92 -1.60
CA GLU A 114 -5.29 -15.88 -0.51
C GLU A 114 -4.45 -15.47 0.72
N LEU A 115 -3.19 -15.05 0.52
CA LEU A 115 -2.32 -14.60 1.61
C LEU A 115 -2.92 -13.38 2.32
N TRP A 116 -3.41 -12.39 1.58
CA TRP A 116 -4.05 -11.19 2.14
C TRP A 116 -5.31 -11.55 2.94
N GLN A 117 -6.19 -12.37 2.37
CA GLN A 117 -7.42 -12.80 3.03
C GLN A 117 -7.11 -13.59 4.31
N ASN A 118 -6.15 -14.52 4.26
CA ASN A 118 -5.74 -15.30 5.42
C ASN A 118 -5.11 -14.43 6.51
N TYR A 119 -4.20 -13.52 6.14
CA TYR A 119 -3.60 -12.58 7.08
C TYR A 119 -4.67 -11.72 7.76
N ARG A 120 -5.58 -11.12 6.99
CA ARG A 120 -6.66 -10.28 7.52
C ARG A 120 -7.61 -11.07 8.39
N ASN A 121 -8.00 -12.28 7.99
CA ASN A 121 -8.89 -13.12 8.78
C ASN A 121 -8.23 -13.61 10.09
N GLY A 122 -6.97 -14.01 10.05
CA GLY A 122 -6.21 -14.45 11.22
C GLY A 122 -6.00 -13.32 12.23
N THR A 123 -5.62 -12.13 11.73
CA THR A 123 -5.39 -10.96 12.58
C THR A 123 -6.68 -10.34 13.13
N TYR A 124 -7.74 -10.17 12.31
CA TYR A 124 -8.99 -9.56 12.78
C TYR A 124 -9.86 -10.50 13.62
N TYR A 125 -9.95 -11.80 13.27
CA TYR A 125 -10.92 -12.71 13.90
C TYR A 125 -10.28 -13.78 14.80
N GLN A 126 -9.00 -14.11 14.62
CA GLN A 126 -8.36 -15.23 15.33
C GLN A 126 -7.28 -14.81 16.33
N GLN A 127 -7.07 -13.49 16.53
CA GLN A 127 -6.04 -12.93 17.42
C GLN A 127 -4.61 -13.37 17.06
N GLU A 128 -4.35 -13.78 15.81
CA GLU A 128 -3.00 -14.13 15.38
C GLU A 128 -2.13 -12.86 15.34
N ARG A 129 -0.94 -12.97 15.94
CA ARG A 129 0.01 -11.86 16.06
C ARG A 129 1.03 -11.98 14.93
N ALA A 130 1.19 -10.91 14.15
CA ALA A 130 2.22 -10.85 13.13
C ALA A 130 3.61 -11.09 13.75
N THR A 131 4.42 -11.95 13.13
CA THR A 131 5.78 -12.25 13.60
C THR A 131 6.84 -11.45 12.86
N ALA A 132 8.06 -11.43 13.40
CA ALA A 132 9.20 -10.80 12.74
C ALA A 132 9.47 -11.43 11.37
N GLU A 133 9.38 -12.76 11.26
CA GLU A 133 9.61 -13.51 10.03
C GLU A 133 8.57 -13.18 8.96
N GLN A 134 7.29 -13.05 9.34
CA GLN A 134 6.23 -12.62 8.42
C GLN A 134 6.46 -11.21 7.92
N ALA A 135 6.84 -10.29 8.81
CA ALA A 135 7.15 -8.91 8.48
C ALA A 135 8.36 -8.81 7.53
N GLU A 136 9.43 -9.54 7.80
CA GLU A 136 10.63 -9.57 6.97
C GLU A 136 10.34 -10.16 5.57
N ALA A 137 9.62 -11.28 5.50
CA ALA A 137 9.27 -11.91 4.24
C ALA A 137 8.37 -11.03 3.36
N MET A 138 7.35 -10.40 3.95
CA MET A 138 6.43 -9.56 3.20
C MET A 138 7.10 -8.26 2.74
N LEU A 139 7.94 -7.66 3.58
CA LEU A 139 8.73 -6.48 3.20
C LEU A 139 9.68 -6.81 2.05
N ALA A 140 10.42 -7.92 2.14
CA ALA A 140 11.34 -8.34 1.08
C ALA A 140 10.63 -8.56 -0.26
N TYR A 141 9.43 -9.14 -0.24
CA TYR A 141 8.62 -9.31 -1.45
C TYR A 141 8.15 -7.96 -2.03
N ALA A 142 7.63 -7.07 -1.19
CA ALA A 142 7.19 -5.74 -1.62
C ALA A 142 8.34 -4.92 -2.22
N GLU A 143 9.53 -4.97 -1.60
CA GLU A 143 10.74 -4.30 -2.12
C GLU A 143 11.19 -4.87 -3.46
N CYS A 144 11.20 -6.19 -3.62
CA CYS A 144 11.55 -6.86 -4.87
C CYS A 144 10.64 -6.39 -6.02
N MET A 145 9.33 -6.38 -5.78
CA MET A 145 8.35 -5.93 -6.78
C MET A 145 8.49 -4.43 -7.06
N HIS A 146 8.67 -3.61 -6.03
CA HIS A 146 8.85 -2.16 -6.18
C HIS A 146 10.15 -1.78 -6.88
N GLU A 147 11.19 -2.60 -6.79
CA GLU A 147 12.40 -2.42 -7.59
C GLU A 147 12.17 -2.78 -9.06
N HIS A 148 11.41 -3.85 -9.34
CA HIS A 148 11.25 -4.38 -10.69
C HIS A 148 10.23 -3.63 -11.54
N VAL A 149 9.07 -3.31 -10.98
CA VAL A 149 7.92 -2.78 -11.73
C VAL A 149 8.20 -1.40 -12.38
N PRO A 150 8.82 -0.42 -11.70
CA PRO A 150 9.21 0.84 -12.34
C PRO A 150 10.22 0.65 -13.47
N LYS A 151 11.11 -0.35 -13.38
CA LYS A 151 12.04 -0.68 -14.46
C LYS A 151 11.30 -1.27 -15.65
N LEU A 152 10.33 -2.16 -15.41
CA LEU A 152 9.45 -2.72 -16.44
C LEU A 152 8.67 -1.62 -17.19
N ALA A 153 8.21 -0.59 -16.48
CA ALA A 153 7.55 0.57 -17.08
C ALA A 153 8.50 1.55 -17.79
N GLY A 154 9.83 1.40 -17.65
CA GLY A 154 10.81 2.38 -18.14
C GLY A 154 10.84 3.68 -17.33
N ARG A 155 10.28 3.68 -16.11
CA ARG A 155 10.10 4.84 -15.22
C ARG A 155 10.88 4.73 -13.92
N ALA A 156 11.95 3.94 -13.88
CA ALA A 156 12.76 3.77 -12.67
C ALA A 156 13.35 5.09 -12.11
N HIS A 157 13.58 6.09 -12.97
CA HIS A 157 14.05 7.42 -12.58
C HIS A 157 13.03 8.24 -11.78
N ASP A 158 11.76 7.84 -11.81
CA ASP A 158 10.68 8.44 -11.04
C ASP A 158 10.57 7.86 -9.62
N CYS A 159 11.39 6.88 -9.24
CA CYS A 159 11.43 6.36 -7.87
C CYS A 159 12.24 7.29 -6.94
N ILE A 160 11.87 7.38 -5.66
CA ILE A 160 12.63 8.11 -4.60
C ILE A 160 13.00 7.21 -3.41
N CYS A 161 12.90 5.89 -3.58
CA CYS A 161 13.42 4.95 -2.57
C CYS A 161 14.93 5.09 -2.38
#